data_AF-A0A0A3YP45-F1
#
_entry.id   AF-A0A0A3YP45-F1
#
_cell.length_a   1.000
_cell.length_b   1.000
_cell.length_c   1.000
_cell.angle_alpha   90.00
_cell.angle_beta   90.00
_cell.angle_gamma   90.00
#
_symmetry.space_group_name_H-M   'P 1'
#
loop_
_entity.id
_entity.type
_entity.pdbx_description
1 polymer ?
#
loop_
_entity_poly.entity_id
_entity_poly.type
_entity_poly.pdbx_seq_one_letter_code
_entity_poly.pdbx_strand_id
1 'polypeptide(L)'
;MAGHKNSKSYPAGGTGISPEAGSLTQLPLHLTAILCLLALQDDLSRTALLDGLNQLEISPAAHRRMKPDEMAEALKVLAARGWLQAADNRWRLTPGRENAVYLYMVTHPSAWGGDRSRPG
;
A
#
# COMPACT_ATOMS: atom_id res chain seq x y z
N MET A 1 -22.57 -7.54 -39.65
CA MET A 1 -23.27 -7.50 -38.35
C MET A 1 -22.33 -8.03 -37.30
N ALA A 2 -22.08 -7.23 -36.26
CA ALA A 2 -21.13 -7.50 -35.19
C ALA A 2 -21.58 -8.68 -34.32
N GLY A 3 -20.61 -9.46 -33.82
CA GLY A 3 -20.84 -10.55 -32.90
C GLY A 3 -19.64 -10.74 -31.97
N HIS A 4 -19.40 -9.76 -31.10
CA HIS A 4 -18.48 -9.92 -29.98
C HIS A 4 -18.98 -11.00 -29.03
N LYS A 5 -18.15 -12.00 -28.77
CA LYS A 5 -18.26 -12.86 -27.57
C LYS A 5 -16.88 -12.99 -26.94
N ASN A 6 -16.46 -11.95 -26.21
CA ASN A 6 -15.37 -12.08 -25.25
C ASN A 6 -16.00 -12.36 -23.88
N SER A 7 -16.31 -13.62 -23.63
CA SER A 7 -16.77 -14.09 -22.34
C SER A 7 -15.57 -14.15 -21.40
N LYS A 8 -15.23 -13.03 -20.76
CA LYS A 8 -14.35 -13.05 -19.58
C LYS A 8 -15.16 -13.66 -18.43
N SER A 9 -14.94 -14.96 -18.22
CA SER A 9 -15.44 -15.69 -17.06
C SER A 9 -14.84 -15.08 -15.80
N TYR A 10 -15.64 -14.36 -15.02
CA TYR A 10 -15.28 -14.03 -13.64
C TYR A 10 -15.53 -15.28 -12.79
N PRO A 11 -14.56 -15.76 -12.00
CA PRO A 11 -14.84 -16.84 -11.06
C PRO A 11 -15.85 -16.34 -10.01
N ALA A 12 -16.96 -17.07 -9.92
CA ALA A 12 -17.95 -16.89 -8.88
C ALA A 12 -17.33 -17.26 -7.51
N GLY A 13 -17.40 -16.35 -6.54
CA GLY A 13 -17.30 -16.71 -5.12
C GLY A 13 -16.03 -16.33 -4.34
N GLY A 14 -15.22 -15.36 -4.80
CA GLY A 14 -14.17 -14.76 -3.96
C GLY A 14 -14.43 -13.26 -3.82
N THR A 15 -14.30 -12.70 -2.62
CA THR A 15 -14.29 -11.25 -2.41
C THR A 15 -13.47 -10.57 -3.51
N GLY A 16 -14.07 -9.62 -4.22
CA GLY A 16 -13.57 -9.01 -5.47
C GLY A 16 -12.31 -8.14 -5.31
N ILE A 17 -11.31 -8.66 -4.59
CA ILE A 17 -10.02 -8.02 -4.34
C ILE A 17 -9.08 -8.53 -5.42
N SER A 18 -8.51 -7.61 -6.22
CA SER A 18 -7.44 -7.94 -7.17
C SER A 18 -6.35 -8.76 -6.46
N PRO A 19 -5.75 -9.79 -7.08
CA PRO A 19 -4.64 -10.55 -6.49
C PRO A 19 -3.52 -9.66 -5.93
N GLU A 20 -3.29 -8.51 -6.57
CA GLU A 20 -2.32 -7.49 -6.17
C GLU A 20 -2.71 -6.83 -4.83
N ALA A 21 -3.98 -6.46 -4.68
CA ALA A 21 -4.49 -5.92 -3.42
C ALA A 21 -4.51 -6.98 -2.30
N GLY A 22 -4.72 -8.25 -2.66
CA GLY A 22 -4.58 -9.36 -1.72
C GLY A 22 -3.15 -9.51 -1.19
N SER A 23 -2.13 -9.31 -2.03
CA SER A 23 -0.72 -9.41 -1.61
C SER A 23 -0.30 -8.34 -0.58
N LEU A 24 -1.02 -7.21 -0.51
CA LEU A 24 -0.77 -6.15 0.48
C LEU A 24 -1.14 -6.57 1.91
N THR A 25 -2.09 -7.50 2.08
CA THR A 25 -2.47 -8.06 3.40
C THR A 25 -1.36 -8.86 4.06
N GLN A 26 -0.40 -9.35 3.28
CA GLN A 26 0.74 -10.14 3.74
C GLN A 26 1.98 -9.28 4.05
N LEU A 27 1.91 -7.98 3.76
CA LEU A 27 2.99 -7.06 4.08
C LEU A 27 2.92 -6.61 5.54
N PRO A 28 4.06 -6.45 6.23
CA PRO A 28 4.12 -5.72 7.49
C PRO A 28 3.49 -4.33 7.36
N LEU A 29 2.78 -3.89 8.41
CA LEU A 29 2.03 -2.63 8.42
C LEU A 29 2.84 -1.43 7.93
N HIS A 30 4.11 -1.30 8.35
CA HIS A 30 4.97 -0.19 7.94
C HIS A 30 5.25 -0.17 6.43
N LEU A 31 5.37 -1.33 5.78
CA LEU A 31 5.53 -1.41 4.33
C LEU A 31 4.23 -0.98 3.62
N THR A 32 3.09 -1.46 4.11
CA THR A 32 1.79 -1.10 3.55
C THR A 32 1.48 0.39 3.74
N ALA A 33 1.85 0.97 4.88
CA ALA A 33 1.72 2.40 5.18
C ALA A 33 2.51 3.27 4.20
N ILE A 34 3.74 2.87 3.84
CA ILE A 34 4.55 3.58 2.83
C ILE A 34 3.80 3.63 1.49
N LEU A 35 3.25 2.49 1.05
CA LEU A 35 2.49 2.43 -0.20
C LEU A 35 1.25 3.32 -0.16
N CYS A 36 0.55 3.36 0.97
CA CYS A 36 -0.64 4.18 1.14
C CYS A 36 -0.32 5.68 1.15
N LEU A 37 0.77 6.11 1.80
CA LEU A 37 1.22 7.50 1.73
C LEU A 37 1.50 7.93 0.28
N LEU A 38 2.18 7.07 -0.49
CA LEU A 38 2.49 7.34 -1.89
C LEU A 38 1.24 7.34 -2.79
N ALA A 39 0.23 6.52 -2.48
CA ALA A 39 -1.05 6.57 -3.19
C ALA A 39 -1.84 7.87 -2.92
N LEU A 40 -1.62 8.52 -1.76
CA LEU A 40 -2.35 9.72 -1.35
C LEU A 40 -1.62 11.02 -1.69
N GLN A 41 -0.29 11.01 -1.75
CA GLN A 41 0.54 12.21 -1.87
C GLN A 41 1.51 12.16 -3.07
N ASP A 42 1.39 11.15 -3.94
CA ASP A 42 2.29 10.88 -5.07
C ASP A 42 3.77 10.79 -4.63
N ASP A 43 4.67 11.44 -5.38
CA ASP A 43 6.11 11.30 -5.30
C ASP A 43 6.67 11.94 -4.01
N LEU A 44 7.06 11.11 -3.04
CA LEU A 44 7.58 11.55 -1.75
C LEU A 44 9.09 11.29 -1.61
N SER A 45 9.79 12.21 -0.95
CA SER A 45 11.18 11.96 -0.54
C SER A 45 11.23 10.90 0.57
N ARG A 46 12.40 10.26 0.73
CA ARG A 46 12.63 9.34 1.86
C ARG A 46 12.37 10.00 3.22
N THR A 47 12.75 11.27 3.37
CA THR A 47 12.53 12.02 4.61
C THR A 47 11.05 12.28 4.87
N ALA A 48 10.28 12.69 3.85
CA ALA A 48 8.85 12.89 3.97
C ALA A 48 8.11 11.59 4.34
N LEU A 49 8.51 10.46 3.75
CA LEU A 49 7.97 9.15 4.12
C LEU A 49 8.28 8.77 5.57
N LEU A 50 9.52 9.04 6.03
CA LEU A 50 9.93 8.77 7.40
C LEU A 50 9.14 9.63 8.40
N ASP A 51 8.98 10.92 8.10
CA ASP A 51 8.22 11.84 8.93
C ASP A 51 6.74 11.43 8.97
N GLY A 52 6.15 11.07 7.83
CA GLY A 52 4.78 10.59 7.74
C GLY A 52 4.54 9.34 8.59
N LEU A 53 5.39 8.31 8.48
CA LEU A 53 5.26 7.10 9.31
C LEU A 53 5.41 7.41 10.80
N ASN A 54 6.35 8.27 11.17
CA ASN A 54 6.57 8.64 12.57
C ASN A 54 5.42 9.48 13.15
N GLN A 55 4.76 10.32 12.34
CA GLN A 55 3.54 11.04 12.75
C GLN A 55 2.36 10.09 12.97
N LEU A 56 2.29 9.01 12.19
CA LEU A 56 1.30 7.94 12.35
C LEU A 56 1.67 6.92 13.44
N GLU A 57 2.81 7.11 14.12
CA GLU A 57 3.37 6.18 15.10
C GLU A 57 3.58 4.75 14.56
N ILE A 58 3.79 4.63 13.24
CA ILE A 58 4.01 3.35 12.56
C ILE A 58 5.50 3.06 12.47
N SER A 59 5.88 1.86 12.93
CA SER A 59 7.27 1.40 12.97
C SER A 59 7.35 -0.13 12.86
N PRO A 60 8.43 -0.69 12.31
CA PRO A 60 8.66 -2.13 12.35
C PRO A 60 8.84 -2.67 13.78
N ALA A 61 9.22 -1.83 14.75
CA ALA A 61 9.39 -2.21 16.14
C ALA A 61 8.34 -1.53 17.02
N ALA A 62 7.63 -2.33 17.82
CA ALA A 62 6.68 -1.83 18.80
C ALA A 62 7.38 -0.85 19.77
N HIS A 63 6.73 0.28 20.04
CA HIS A 63 7.14 1.28 21.05
C HIS A 63 8.35 2.15 20.70
N ARG A 64 8.70 2.30 19.42
CA ARG A 64 9.66 3.34 19.00
C ARG A 64 9.38 3.86 17.61
N ARG A 65 9.90 5.06 17.33
CA ARG A 65 9.94 5.63 15.98
C ARG A 65 10.78 4.78 15.03
N MET A 66 10.39 4.83 13.77
CA MET A 66 11.13 4.24 12.67
C MET A 66 12.42 5.03 12.45
N LYS A 67 13.53 4.32 12.21
CA LYS A 67 14.85 4.92 11.96
C LYS A 67 15.09 5.14 10.46
N PRO A 68 15.98 6.08 10.08
CA PRO A 68 16.34 6.31 8.69
C PRO A 68 16.82 5.05 7.94
N ASP A 69 17.60 4.19 8.58
CA ASP A 69 18.13 2.97 7.96
C ASP A 69 17.03 1.94 7.71
N GLU A 70 16.05 1.86 8.61
CA GLU A 70 14.88 1.00 8.44
C GLU A 70 14.01 1.48 7.29
N MET A 71 13.90 2.80 7.10
CA MET A 71 13.18 3.37 5.96
C MET A 71 13.92 3.07 4.66
N ALA A 72 15.25 3.21 4.65
CA ALA A 72 16.05 2.84 3.50
C ALA A 72 15.86 1.36 3.12
N GLU A 73 15.80 0.47 4.11
CA GLU A 73 15.60 -0.96 3.87
C GLU A 73 14.16 -1.29 3.41
N ALA A 74 13.15 -0.68 4.03
CA ALA A 74 11.76 -0.82 3.63
C ALA A 74 11.55 -0.45 2.15
N LEU A 75 12.15 0.66 1.70
CA LEU A 75 12.08 1.11 0.31
C LEU A 75 12.75 0.14 -0.66
N LYS A 76 13.90 -0.42 -0.29
CA LYS A 76 14.56 -1.47 -1.10
C LYS A 76 13.69 -2.72 -1.23
N VAL A 77 13.10 -3.18 -0.13
CA VAL A 77 12.21 -4.35 -0.13
C VAL A 77 11.01 -4.13 -1.04
N LEU A 78 10.38 -2.97 -0.95
CA LEU A 78 9.22 -2.62 -1.78
C LEU A 78 9.61 -2.46 -3.25
N ALA A 79 10.75 -1.83 -3.55
CA ALA A 79 11.28 -1.72 -4.91
C ALA A 79 11.62 -3.09 -5.52
N ALA A 80 12.26 -3.99 -4.76
CA ALA A 80 12.57 -5.34 -5.20
C ALA A 80 11.31 -6.17 -5.50
N ARG A 81 10.19 -5.86 -4.83
CA ARG A 81 8.86 -6.45 -5.09
C ARG A 81 8.09 -5.75 -6.21
N GLY A 82 8.73 -4.78 -6.87
CA GLY A 82 8.17 -4.00 -7.98
C GLY A 82 7.07 -3.03 -7.58
N TRP A 83 6.91 -2.71 -6.29
CA TRP A 83 5.88 -1.77 -5.84
C TRP A 83 6.27 -0.32 -6.05
N LEU A 84 7.58 -0.05 -6.02
CA LEU A 84 8.13 1.29 -6.06
C LEU A 84 9.15 1.45 -7.18
N GLN A 85 9.27 2.68 -7.64
CA GLN A 85 10.37 3.15 -8.47
C GLN A 85 10.95 4.43 -7.89
N ALA A 86 12.26 4.62 -8.06
CA ALA A 86 12.93 5.87 -7.74
C ALA A 86 12.78 6.84 -8.92
N ALA A 87 12.41 8.10 -8.63
CA ALA A 87 12.31 9.17 -9.60
C ALA A 87 12.86 10.45 -8.96
N ASP A 88 13.93 11.04 -9.50
CA ASP A 88 14.49 12.32 -9.06
C ASP A 88 14.69 12.46 -7.54
N ASN A 89 15.33 11.46 -6.93
CA ASN A 89 15.58 11.38 -5.49
C ASN A 89 14.30 11.29 -4.62
N ARG A 90 13.17 10.94 -5.24
CA ARG A 90 11.89 10.63 -4.63
C ARG A 90 11.48 9.20 -4.94
N TRP A 91 10.48 8.73 -4.22
CA TRP A 91 9.86 7.42 -4.37
C TRP A 91 8.44 7.61 -4.80
N ARG A 92 7.99 6.73 -5.69
CA ARG A 92 6.62 6.70 -6.18
C ARG A 92 6.18 5.27 -6.43
N LEU A 93 4.86 5.07 -6.49
CA LEU A 93 4.30 3.79 -6.89
C LEU A 93 4.70 3.48 -8.34
N THR A 94 4.96 2.21 -8.60
CA THR A 94 5.12 1.71 -9.96
C THR A 94 3.77 1.87 -10.70
N PRO A 95 3.77 2.41 -11.94
CA PRO A 95 2.54 2.67 -12.67
C PRO A 95 1.64 1.44 -12.77
N GLY A 96 0.35 1.64 -12.48
CA GLY A 96 -0.66 0.59 -12.50
C GLY A 96 -0.92 -0.06 -11.14
N ARG A 97 -0.13 0.25 -10.10
CA ARG A 97 -0.29 -0.31 -8.76
C ARG A 97 -1.12 0.56 -7.81
N GLU A 98 -1.42 1.80 -8.21
CA GLU A 98 -2.17 2.78 -7.42
C GLU A 98 -3.56 2.25 -7.05
N ASN A 99 -4.25 1.64 -8.03
CA ASN A 99 -5.57 1.05 -7.83
C ASN A 99 -5.56 -0.10 -6.82
N ALA A 100 -4.51 -0.93 -6.81
CA ALA A 100 -4.40 -2.03 -5.86
C ALA A 100 -4.23 -1.51 -4.43
N VAL A 101 -3.41 -0.47 -4.23
CA VAL A 101 -3.24 0.19 -2.93
C VAL A 101 -4.52 0.88 -2.49
N TYR A 102 -5.20 1.58 -3.40
CA TYR A 102 -6.49 2.21 -3.12
C TYR A 102 -7.56 1.19 -2.70
N LEU A 103 -7.69 0.10 -3.46
CA LEU A 103 -8.62 -0.99 -3.12
C LEU A 103 -8.29 -1.60 -1.75
N TYR A 104 -7.01 -1.76 -1.42
CA TYR A 104 -6.60 -2.23 -0.10
C TYR A 104 -7.07 -1.27 1.00
N MET A 105 -6.84 0.05 0.85
CA MET A 105 -7.24 1.05 1.85
C MET A 105 -8.74 1.02 2.14
N VAL A 106 -9.59 0.90 1.12
CA VAL A 106 -11.06 0.89 1.29
C VAL A 106 -11.60 -0.45 1.79
N THR A 107 -10.92 -1.56 1.51
CA THR A 107 -11.35 -2.91 1.96
C THR A 107 -10.81 -3.28 3.35
N HIS A 108 -9.80 -2.58 3.85
CA HIS A 108 -9.18 -2.84 5.16
C HIS A 108 -9.16 -1.57 6.04
N PRO A 109 -10.32 -0.97 6.35
CA PRO A 109 -10.37 0.26 7.17
C PRO A 109 -9.82 0.06 8.59
N SER A 110 -9.89 -1.16 9.12
CA SER A 110 -9.35 -1.52 10.43
C SER A 110 -7.82 -1.42 10.50
N ALA A 111 -7.10 -1.52 9.37
CA ALA A 111 -5.65 -1.36 9.32
C ALA A 111 -5.19 0.06 9.72
N TRP A 112 -6.12 1.03 9.74
CA TRP A 112 -5.87 2.44 10.02
C TRP A 112 -6.59 2.92 11.29
N GLY A 113 -7.03 2.01 12.16
CA GLY A 113 -7.82 2.36 13.34
C GLY A 113 -9.28 2.72 13.02
N GLY A 114 -9.73 2.49 11.79
CA GLY A 114 -11.13 2.62 11.38
C GLY A 114 -11.96 1.42 11.84
N ASP A 115 -11.95 1.10 13.13
CA ASP A 115 -12.97 0.22 13.68
C ASP A 115 -14.22 1.04 14.00
N ARG A 116 -15.19 1.01 13.08
CA ARG A 116 -16.55 1.52 13.34
C ARG A 116 -17.38 0.55 14.20
N SER A 117 -16.78 -0.47 14.79
CA SER A 117 -17.46 -1.40 15.69
C SER A 117 -17.37 -0.91 17.14
N ARG A 118 -18.01 0.24 17.42
CA ARG A 118 -18.47 0.55 18.78
C ARG A 118 -19.99 0.41 18.76
N PRO A 119 -20.58 -0.69 19.28
CA PRO A 119 -22.00 -0.64 19.61
C PRO A 119 -22.15 0.33 20.80
N GLY A 120 -23.06 1.29 20.65
CA GLY A 120 -23.60 2.04 21.78
C GLY A 120 -24.46 1.17 22.68
#